data_AF-A0A2S9G1A3-F1
#
_entry.id   AF-A0A2S9G1A3-F1
#
_cell.length_a   1.000
_cell.length_b   1.000
_cell.length_c   1.000
_cell.angle_alpha   90.00
_cell.angle_beta   90.00
_cell.angle_gamma   90.00
#
_symmetry.space_group_name_H-M   'P 1'
#
loop_
_entity.id
_entity.type
_entity.pdbx_description
1 polymer ?
#
loop_
_entity_poly.entity_id
_entity_poly.type
_entity_poly.pdbx_seq_one_letter_code
_entity_poly.pdbx_strand_id
1 'polypeptide(L)'
;CGDRVAVLTDSEQLTYRVLADRVQSVATQLGERRRLVLLETRNDVATLVHYLGALAGGHVVLPVPAGREHTDVIAAYRPDVVVDA
;
A
#
# COMPACT_ATOMS: atom_id res chain seq x y z
N CYS A 1 2.09 0.53 24.14
CA CYS A 1 1.47 1.77 23.65
C CYS A 1 2.11 2.17 22.32
N GLY A 2 1.30 2.52 21.32
CA GLY A 2 1.75 2.81 19.95
C GLY A 2 1.86 4.31 19.64
N ASP A 3 2.00 5.14 20.67
CA ASP A 3 1.91 6.61 20.54
C ASP A 3 3.21 7.28 20.08
N ARG A 4 4.28 6.50 19.83
CA ARG A 4 5.51 7.00 19.21
C ARG A 4 5.24 7.30 17.73
N VAL A 5 5.80 8.40 17.23
CA VAL A 5 5.80 8.72 15.80
C VAL A 5 6.53 7.63 15.01
N ALA A 6 5.86 7.12 13.98
CA ALA A 6 6.35 6.11 13.05
C ALA A 6 6.70 6.72 11.70
N VAL A 7 5.90 7.69 11.25
CA VAL A 7 6.05 8.33 9.94
C VAL A 7 5.96 9.84 10.12
N LEU A 8 6.86 10.55 9.47
CA LEU A 8 6.92 12.00 9.44
C LEU A 8 7.08 12.44 8.00
N THR A 9 6.12 13.22 7.50
CA THR A 9 6.24 13.94 6.23
C THR A 9 6.24 15.44 6.49
N ASP A 10 6.38 16.24 5.43
CA ASP A 10 6.23 17.69 5.48
C ASP A 10 4.82 18.12 5.91
N SER A 11 3.82 17.26 5.67
CA SER A 11 2.39 17.56 5.80
C SER A 11 1.68 16.79 6.92
N GLU A 12 2.19 15.63 7.33
CA GLU A 12 1.52 14.75 8.29
C GLU A 12 2.51 14.04 9.23
N GLN A 13 2.07 13.76 10.46
CA GLN A 13 2.78 12.88 11.39
C GLN A 13 1.86 11.76 11.83
N LEU A 14 2.34 10.52 11.75
CA LEU A 14 1.58 9.34 12.16
C LEU A 14 2.29 8.61 13.28
N THR A 15 1.55 8.30 14.33
CA THR A 15 2.00 7.37 15.36
C THR A 15 1.88 5.93 14.87
N TYR A 16 2.62 5.00 15.48
CA TYR A 16 2.51 3.58 15.18
C TYR A 16 1.07 3.06 15.30
N ARG A 17 0.31 3.54 16.28
CA ARG A 17 -1.10 3.18 16.47
C ARG A 17 -1.96 3.61 15.28
N VAL A 18 -1.87 4.88 14.89
CA VAL A 18 -2.65 5.40 13.76
C VAL A 18 -2.23 4.73 12.45
N LEU A 19 -0.93 4.47 12.28
CA LEU A 19 -0.42 3.73 11.12
C LEU A 19 -1.01 2.32 11.07
N ALA A 20 -0.99 1.59 12.18
CA ALA A 20 -1.54 0.24 12.26
C ALA A 20 -3.04 0.21 11.94
N ASP A 21 -3.81 1.18 12.44
CA ASP A 21 -5.25 1.29 12.15
C ASP A 21 -5.50 1.51 10.64
N ARG A 22 -4.73 2.40 10.00
CA ARG A 22 -4.82 2.64 8.55
C ARG A 22 -4.44 1.41 7.73
N VAL A 23 -3.36 0.72 8.12
CA VAL A 23 -2.88 -0.51 7.48
C VAL A 23 -3.93 -1.62 7.57
N GLN A 24 -4.54 -1.79 8.75
CA GLN A 24 -5.59 -2.79 8.95
C GLN A 24 -6.85 -2.49 8.13
N SER A 25 -7.20 -1.21 7.99
CA SER A 25 -8.30 -0.77 7.12
C SER A 25 -8.05 -1.19 5.67
N VAL A 26 -6.85 -0.93 5.12
CA VAL A 26 -6.50 -1.33 3.75
C VAL A 26 -6.47 -2.84 3.59
N ALA A 27 -5.87 -3.58 4.54
CA ALA A 27 -5.87 -5.04 4.52
C ALA A 27 -7.30 -5.61 4.46
N THR A 28 -8.22 -5.01 5.22
CA THR A 28 -9.65 -5.41 5.22
C THR A 28 -10.32 -5.11 3.87
N GLN A 29 -9.97 -3.99 3.22
CA GLN A 29 -10.50 -3.64 1.89
C GLN A 29 -9.99 -4.56 0.77
N LEU A 30 -8.73 -4.99 0.84
CA LEU A 30 -8.16 -5.96 -0.11
C LEU A 30 -8.76 -7.37 0.08
N GLY A 31 -9.23 -7.66 1.28
CA GLY A 31 -9.94 -8.88 1.65
C GLY A 31 -9.00 -10.02 2.04
N GLU A 32 -9.56 -11.14 2.50
CA GLU A 32 -8.79 -12.22 3.13
C GLU A 32 -8.11 -13.18 2.14
N ARG A 33 -8.43 -13.07 0.84
CA ARG A 33 -7.84 -13.95 -0.19
C ARG A 33 -6.57 -13.34 -0.75
N ARG A 34 -5.51 -14.14 -0.81
CA ARG A 34 -4.25 -13.77 -1.47
C ARG A 34 -4.51 -13.32 -2.91
N ARG A 35 -3.99 -12.14 -3.24
CA ARG A 35 -4.13 -11.45 -4.53
C ARG A 35 -2.81 -10.81 -4.93
N LEU A 36 -2.64 -10.55 -6.21
CA LEU A 36 -1.54 -9.74 -6.73
C LEU A 36 -2.01 -8.28 -6.79
N VAL A 37 -1.33 -7.41 -6.05
CA VAL A 37 -1.61 -5.97 -5.96
C VAL A 37 -0.51 -5.23 -6.72
N LEU A 38 -0.88 -4.58 -7.82
CA LEU A 38 0.01 -3.62 -8.47
C LEU A 38 -0.17 -2.27 -7.78
N LEU A 39 0.93 -1.74 -7.24
CA LEU A 39 0.93 -0.49 -6.47
C LEU A 39 1.80 0.54 -7.18
N GLU A 40 1.19 1.63 -7.62
CA GLU A 40 1.95 2.81 -8.04
C GLU A 40 2.64 3.41 -6.82
N THR A 41 3.96 3.44 -6.85
CA THR A 41 4.79 3.86 -5.72
C THR A 41 5.20 5.31 -5.84
N ARG A 42 4.78 6.09 -4.85
CA ARG A 42 5.23 7.46 -4.59
C ARG A 42 5.76 7.55 -3.16
N ASN A 43 6.52 8.60 -2.86
CA ASN A 43 7.09 8.81 -1.53
C ASN A 43 6.10 9.56 -0.63
N ASP A 44 4.94 8.96 -0.39
CA ASP A 44 3.87 9.51 0.44
C ASP A 44 3.29 8.45 1.39
N VAL A 45 2.52 8.95 2.36
CA VAL A 45 1.88 8.13 3.38
C VAL A 45 0.88 7.13 2.79
N ALA A 46 0.12 7.52 1.76
CA ALA A 46 -0.90 6.66 1.19
C ALA A 46 -0.28 5.43 0.51
N THR A 47 0.81 5.63 -0.25
CA THR A 47 1.60 4.53 -0.82
C THR A 47 2.11 3.59 0.27
N LEU A 48 2.68 4.13 1.35
CA LEU A 48 3.20 3.33 2.46
C LEU A 48 2.11 2.49 3.13
N VAL A 49 0.96 3.09 3.40
CA VAL A 49 -0.18 2.41 4.03
C VAL A 49 -0.70 1.29 3.12
N HIS A 50 -0.81 1.52 1.81
CA HIS A 50 -1.26 0.48 0.87
C HIS A 50 -0.27 -0.67 0.75
N TYR A 51 1.03 -0.37 0.71
CA TYR A 51 2.09 -1.38 0.71
C TYR A 51 2.03 -2.25 1.97
N LEU A 52 1.98 -1.62 3.15
CA LEU A 52 1.92 -2.35 4.42
C LEU A 52 0.60 -3.10 4.60
N GLY A 53 -0.53 -2.53 4.15
CA GLY A 53 -1.84 -3.18 4.18
C GLY A 53 -1.88 -4.44 3.34
N ALA A 54 -1.30 -4.40 2.15
CA ALA A 54 -1.19 -5.57 1.29
C ALA A 54 -0.30 -6.67 1.92
N LEU A 55 0.83 -6.30 2.54
CA LEU A 55 1.68 -7.26 3.25
C LEU A 55 0.98 -7.85 4.48
N ALA A 56 0.26 -7.04 5.25
CA ALA A 56 -0.50 -7.48 6.42
C ALA A 56 -1.64 -8.44 6.05
N GLY A 57 -2.29 -8.22 4.91
CA GLY A 57 -3.31 -9.13 4.36
C GLY A 57 -2.73 -10.40 3.68
N GLY A 58 -1.41 -10.55 3.63
CA GLY A 58 -0.76 -11.69 2.98
C GLY A 58 -0.82 -11.66 1.45
N HIS A 59 -1.02 -10.48 0.86
CA HIS A 59 -1.02 -10.27 -0.59
C HIS A 59 0.40 -10.11 -1.13
N VAL A 60 0.56 -10.29 -2.44
CA VAL A 60 1.82 -10.03 -3.13
C VAL A 60 1.73 -8.63 -3.71
N VAL A 61 2.74 -7.78 -3.45
CA VAL A 61 2.79 -6.42 -4.00
C VAL A 61 3.80 -6.35 -5.13
N LEU A 62 3.38 -5.76 -6.25
CA LEU A 62 4.23 -5.41 -7.37
C LEU A 62 4.36 -3.87 -7.41
N PRO A 63 5.41 -3.30 -6.78
CA PRO A 63 5.63 -1.86 -6.79
C PRO A 63 6.09 -1.40 -8.18
N VAL A 64 5.42 -0.40 -8.73
CA VAL A 64 5.78 0.23 -10.00
C VAL A 64 6.01 1.74 -9.81
N PRO A 65 6.94 2.37 -10.54
CA PRO A 65 7.24 3.78 -10.37
C PRO A 65 6.13 4.67 -10.93
N ALA A 66 5.71 5.68 -10.17
CA ALA A 66 4.69 6.61 -10.61
C ALA A 66 5.00 7.36 -11.93
N GLY A 67 3.95 7.60 -12.73
CA GLY A 67 4.04 8.40 -13.95
C GLY A 67 4.69 7.71 -15.15
N ARG A 68 4.83 6.39 -15.14
CA ARG A 68 5.18 5.59 -16.32
C ARG A 68 4.00 4.74 -16.78
N GLU A 69 3.98 4.36 -18.05
CA GLU A 69 3.02 3.36 -18.52
C GLU A 69 3.35 1.99 -17.90
N HIS A 70 2.35 1.36 -17.29
CA HIS A 70 2.46 0.05 -16.65
C HIS A 70 1.68 -1.03 -17.40
N THR A 71 1.20 -0.74 -18.60
CA THR A 71 0.32 -1.61 -19.39
C THR A 71 0.96 -2.96 -19.71
N ASP A 72 2.26 -2.98 -20.01
CA ASP A 72 3.01 -4.23 -20.22
C ASP A 72 3.08 -5.10 -18.96
N VAL A 73 3.22 -4.47 -17.79
CA VAL A 73 3.27 -5.16 -16.50
C VAL A 73 1.90 -5.72 -16.13
N ILE A 74 0.84 -4.93 -16.35
CA ILE A 74 -0.55 -5.38 -16.17
C ILE A 74 -0.85 -6.55 -17.11
N ALA A 75 -0.42 -6.46 -18.38
CA ALA A 75 -0.64 -7.51 -19.37
C ALA A 75 0.11 -8.80 -19.01
N ALA A 76 1.36 -8.69 -18.53
CA ALA A 76 2.20 -9.83 -18.20
C ALA A 76 1.74 -10.56 -16.93
N TYR A 77 1.38 -9.82 -15.89
CA TYR A 77 1.13 -10.39 -14.56
C TYR A 77 -0.34 -10.46 -14.16
N ARG A 78 -1.22 -9.74 -14.87
CA ARG A 78 -2.67 -9.66 -14.59
C ARG A 78 -2.99 -9.50 -13.10
N PRO A 79 -2.58 -8.37 -12.48
CA PRO A 79 -2.87 -8.11 -11.09
C PRO A 79 -4.38 -8.08 -10.82
N ASP A 80 -4.79 -8.60 -9.67
CA ASP A 80 -6.19 -8.61 -9.23
C ASP A 80 -6.65 -7.23 -8.77
N VAL A 81 -5.73 -6.41 -8.27
CA VAL A 81 -5.98 -5.06 -7.75
C VAL A 81 -4.91 -4.12 -8.27
N VAL A 82 -5.33 -2.96 -8.76
CA VAL A 82 -4.46 -1.84 -9.14
C VAL A 82 -4.74 -0.69 -8.19
N VAL A 83 -3.70 -0.18 -7.55
CA VAL A 83 -3.76 0.97 -6.65
C VAL A 83 -2.96 2.10 -7.27
N ASP A 84 -3.67 3.11 -7.76
CA ASP A 84 -3.10 4.39 -8.20
C ASP A 84 -3.04 5.32 -6.97
N ALA A 85 -1.82 5.74 -6.59
CA ALA A 85 -1.56 6.65 -5.46
C ALA A 85 -1.33 8.08 -5.95
#